data_AF-A0A9D6NEH9-F1
#
_entry.id   AF-A0A9D6NEH9-F1
#
_cell.length_a   1.000
_cell.length_b   1.000
_cell.length_c   1.000
_cell.angle_alpha   90.00
_cell.angle_beta   90.00
_cell.angle_gamma   90.00
#
_symmetry.space_group_name_H-M   'P 1'
#
loop_
_entity.id
_entity.type
_entity.pdbx_description
1 polymer ?
#
loop_
_entity_poly.entity_id
_entity_poly.type
_entity_poly.pdbx_seq_one_letter_code
_entity_poly.pdbx_strand_id
1 'polypeptide(L)'
;MRVLRMVVALLLVAGLAAAAKAAPIRDINVTEGPGWVRVNVATDGPVNHQIKHLPPGSEDYRSIVVDVWPAHIPGNMEPKSRLPVNQGLVAQVRVSQHTGNTVRIWIDVIAWPKYTVRTGSNGITIGLDAFHMRDEAAKR
;
A
#
# COMPACT_ATOMS: atom_id res chain seq x y z
N MET A 1 -29.74 4.99 -58.40
CA MET A 1 -29.21 3.70 -57.88
C MET A 1 -27.73 3.89 -57.60
N ARG A 2 -27.33 4.00 -56.32
CA ARG A 2 -26.59 2.97 -55.56
C ARG A 2 -25.08 2.99 -55.86
N VAL A 3 -24.13 3.10 -54.93
CA VAL A 3 -24.05 3.32 -53.48
C VAL A 3 -22.64 3.87 -53.20
N LEU A 4 -22.58 4.85 -52.30
CA LEU A 4 -21.50 5.20 -51.37
C LEU A 4 -20.44 4.09 -51.13
N ARG A 5 -19.16 4.38 -51.32
CA ARG A 5 -18.06 3.57 -50.75
C ARG A 5 -17.23 4.42 -49.79
N MET A 6 -17.77 4.54 -48.57
CA MET A 6 -17.02 4.90 -47.37
C MET A 6 -16.10 3.73 -47.02
N VAL A 7 -14.78 3.93 -47.05
CA VAL A 7 -13.82 3.02 -46.42
C VAL A 7 -13.48 3.62 -45.07
N VAL A 8 -14.16 3.15 -44.02
CA VAL A 8 -13.83 3.47 -42.63
C VAL A 8 -12.71 2.53 -42.20
N ALA A 9 -11.51 3.06 -42.04
CA ALA A 9 -10.38 2.33 -41.46
C ALA A 9 -10.58 2.24 -39.93
N LEU A 10 -10.94 1.06 -39.45
CA LEU A 10 -11.06 0.75 -38.02
C LEU A 10 -9.66 0.43 -37.48
N LEU A 11 -8.95 1.44 -36.95
CA LEU A 11 -7.70 1.25 -36.22
C LEU A 11 -8.01 0.63 -34.84
N LEU A 12 -7.96 -0.69 -34.79
CA LEU A 12 -7.90 -1.48 -33.55
C LEU A 12 -6.55 -1.20 -32.87
N VAL A 13 -6.51 -0.19 -32.00
CA VAL A 13 -5.42 -0.04 -31.03
C VAL A 13 -5.62 -1.13 -29.99
N ALA A 14 -5.08 -2.31 -30.25
CA ALA A 14 -4.92 -3.36 -29.26
C ALA A 14 -3.85 -2.88 -28.26
N GLY A 15 -4.29 -2.12 -27.25
CA GLY A 15 -3.47 -1.83 -26.09
C GLY A 15 -3.17 -3.13 -25.36
N LEU A 16 -2.00 -3.74 -25.63
CA LEU A 16 -1.46 -4.77 -24.76
C LEU A 16 -1.16 -4.12 -23.41
N ALA A 17 -2.12 -4.15 -22.50
CA ALA A 17 -1.84 -4.05 -21.09
C ALA A 17 -1.04 -5.31 -20.73
N ALA A 18 0.29 -5.24 -20.86
CA ALA A 18 1.17 -6.26 -20.31
C ALA A 18 0.80 -6.42 -18.85
N ALA A 19 0.30 -7.61 -18.47
CA ALA A 19 0.01 -7.92 -17.08
C ALA A 19 1.31 -7.75 -16.29
N ALA A 20 1.43 -6.67 -15.54
CA ALA A 20 2.63 -6.38 -14.77
C ALA A 20 2.84 -7.54 -13.79
N LYS A 21 3.96 -8.25 -13.94
CA LYS A 21 4.32 -9.38 -13.09
C LYS A 21 4.43 -8.89 -11.63
N ALA A 22 3.82 -9.63 -10.70
CA ALA A 22 3.91 -9.35 -9.28
C ALA A 22 5.38 -9.20 -8.85
N ALA A 23 5.76 -8.03 -8.35
CA ALA A 23 7.12 -7.80 -7.87
C ALA A 23 7.32 -8.55 -6.53
N PRO A 24 8.32 -9.43 -6.41
CA PRO A 24 8.62 -10.09 -5.13
C PRO A 24 9.07 -9.05 -4.10
N ILE A 25 8.55 -9.18 -2.89
CA ILE A 25 9.06 -8.45 -1.72
C ILE A 25 10.40 -9.05 -1.31
N ARG A 26 11.39 -8.18 -1.10
CA ARG A 26 12.74 -8.52 -0.67
C ARG A 26 12.98 -8.28 0.81
N ASP A 27 12.37 -7.24 1.34
CA ASP A 27 12.51 -6.89 2.74
C ASP A 27 11.30 -6.10 3.24
N ILE A 28 11.00 -6.24 4.52
CA ILE A 28 10.00 -5.48 5.25
C ILE A 28 10.68 -5.02 6.54
N ASN A 29 10.94 -3.72 6.62
CA ASN A 29 11.62 -3.12 7.75
C ASN A 29 10.72 -2.06 8.39
N VAL A 30 10.52 -2.17 9.70
CA VAL A 30 9.84 -1.17 10.51
C VAL A 30 10.88 -0.56 11.43
N THR A 31 11.11 0.74 11.28
CA THR A 31 12.11 1.48 12.05
C THR A 31 11.45 2.62 12.78
N GLU A 32 12.03 2.95 13.93
CA GLU A 32 11.52 3.94 14.86
C GLU A 32 12.64 4.92 15.16
N GLY A 33 12.27 6.18 15.40
CA GLY A 33 13.17 7.20 15.92
C GLY A 33 12.39 8.27 16.68
N PRO A 34 13.05 9.35 17.13
CA PRO A 34 12.39 10.34 17.97
C PRO A 34 11.18 10.97 17.26
N GLY A 35 9.99 10.55 17.66
CA GLY A 35 8.72 11.05 17.12
C GLY A 35 8.27 10.52 15.77
N TRP A 36 8.95 9.51 15.20
CA TRP A 36 8.55 8.96 13.91
C TRP A 36 8.63 7.44 13.85
N VAL A 37 7.76 6.87 13.04
CA VAL A 37 7.78 5.46 12.63
C VAL A 37 7.90 5.40 11.11
N ARG A 38 8.72 4.50 10.59
CA ARG A 38 8.89 4.29 9.14
C ARG A 38 8.74 2.82 8.80
N VAL A 39 7.81 2.53 7.91
CA VAL A 39 7.64 1.21 7.29
C VAL A 39 8.23 1.26 5.89
N ASN A 40 9.23 0.43 5.63
CA ASN A 40 9.84 0.24 4.33
C ASN A 40 9.52 -1.16 3.82
N VAL A 41 9.00 -1.24 2.61
CA VAL A 41 8.81 -2.52 1.90
C VAL A 41 9.58 -2.45 0.59
N ALA A 42 10.64 -3.26 0.50
CA ALA A 42 11.49 -3.34 -0.68
C ALA A 42 10.95 -4.38 -1.66
N THR A 43 10.96 -4.03 -2.96
CA THR A 43 10.49 -4.90 -4.05
C THR A 43 11.47 -4.86 -5.23
N ASP A 44 11.45 -5.90 -6.08
CA ASP A 44 12.27 -5.96 -7.31
C ASP A 44 11.72 -5.15 -8.48
N GLY A 45 10.71 -4.32 -8.24
CA GLY A 45 10.08 -3.55 -9.28
C GLY A 45 9.11 -2.51 -8.73
N PRO A 46 8.64 -1.61 -9.60
CA PRO A 46 7.76 -0.52 -9.21
C PRO A 46 6.42 -1.08 -8.72
N VAL A 47 5.86 -0.39 -7.73
CA VAL A 47 4.56 -0.71 -7.15
C VAL A 47 3.66 0.52 -7.11
N ASN A 48 2.37 0.26 -7.21
CA ASN A 48 1.28 1.17 -6.91
C ASN A 48 0.73 0.87 -5.52
N HIS A 49 -0.06 1.81 -4.99
CA HIS A 49 -0.70 1.63 -3.71
C HIS A 49 -2.09 2.26 -3.64
N GLN A 50 -2.89 1.80 -2.69
CA GLN A 50 -4.16 2.39 -2.28
C GLN A 50 -4.22 2.39 -0.77
N ILE A 51 -4.80 3.45 -0.22
CA ILE A 51 -4.95 3.63 1.22
C ILE A 51 -6.42 3.52 1.60
N LYS A 52 -6.70 2.77 2.66
CA LYS A 52 -8.01 2.65 3.30
C LYS A 52 -7.86 2.91 4.79
N HIS A 53 -8.80 3.66 5.36
CA HIS A 53 -8.87 3.89 6.80
C HIS A 53 -10.01 3.06 7.34
N LEU A 54 -9.69 2.11 8.21
CA LEU A 54 -10.68 1.23 8.81
C LEU A 54 -10.98 1.69 10.25
N PRO A 55 -12.26 1.65 10.67
CA PRO A 55 -12.63 1.92 12.06
C PRO A 55 -12.01 0.87 12.99
N PRO A 56 -12.11 1.06 14.32
CA PRO A 56 -11.71 0.05 15.29
C PRO A 56 -12.27 -1.33 14.94
N GLY A 57 -11.37 -2.32 14.83
CA GLY A 57 -11.72 -3.72 14.64
C GLY A 57 -11.85 -4.46 15.98
N SER A 58 -11.65 -5.77 15.96
CA SER A 58 -11.70 -6.63 17.16
C SER A 58 -10.62 -6.34 18.21
N GLU A 59 -9.55 -5.63 17.84
CA GLU A 59 -8.42 -5.28 18.70
C GLU A 59 -8.50 -3.82 19.19
N ASP A 60 -9.66 -3.16 19.05
CA ASP A 60 -9.90 -1.73 19.36
C ASP A 60 -9.00 -0.70 18.67
N TYR A 61 -8.07 -1.15 17.81
CA TYR A 61 -7.26 -0.27 16.97
C TYR A 61 -7.95 0.10 15.67
N ARG A 62 -7.82 1.37 15.29
CA ARG A 62 -8.05 1.82 13.92
C ARG A 62 -6.91 1.32 13.05
N SER A 63 -7.15 1.10 11.76
CA SER A 63 -6.07 0.68 10.85
C SER A 63 -5.95 1.62 9.65
N ILE A 64 -4.72 2.06 9.38
CA ILE A 64 -4.33 2.56 8.07
C ILE A 64 -3.89 1.35 7.26
N VAL A 65 -4.69 0.98 6.28
CA VAL A 65 -4.43 -0.15 5.39
C VAL A 65 -3.84 0.37 4.10
N VAL A 66 -2.65 -0.11 3.75
CA VAL A 66 -1.96 0.18 2.49
C VAL A 66 -1.92 -1.09 1.67
N ASP A 67 -2.74 -1.14 0.63
CA ASP A 67 -2.72 -2.20 -0.38
C ASP A 67 -1.63 -1.86 -1.40
N VAL A 68 -0.73 -2.79 -1.69
CA VAL A 68 0.43 -2.61 -2.59
C VAL A 68 0.38 -3.63 -3.71
N TRP A 69 0.42 -3.17 -4.98
CA TRP A 69 0.40 -4.03 -6.18
C TRP A 69 1.19 -3.40 -7.33
N PRO A 70 1.74 -4.16 -8.28
CA PRO A 70 1.78 -5.62 -8.33
C PRO A 70 2.86 -6.15 -7.36
N ALA A 71 2.49 -6.91 -6.33
CA ALA A 71 3.43 -7.38 -5.32
C ALA A 71 3.05 -8.75 -4.72
N HIS A 72 4.06 -9.54 -4.35
CA HIS A 72 3.86 -10.79 -3.62
C HIS A 72 4.95 -11.06 -2.59
N ILE A 73 4.60 -11.76 -1.51
CA ILE A 73 5.53 -12.29 -0.52
C ILE A 73 6.04 -13.63 -1.06
N PRO A 74 7.35 -13.80 -1.29
CA PRO A 74 7.92 -15.08 -1.71
C PRO A 74 7.62 -16.20 -0.70
N GLY A 75 7.43 -17.44 -1.16
CA GLY A 75 7.05 -18.56 -0.29
C GLY A 75 8.08 -18.94 0.79
N ASN A 76 9.32 -18.47 0.66
CA ASN A 76 10.39 -18.61 1.66
C ASN A 76 10.48 -17.42 2.63
N MET A 77 9.61 -16.42 2.50
CA MET A 77 9.50 -15.27 3.40
C MET A 77 8.23 -15.39 4.22
N GLU A 78 8.37 -15.38 5.55
CA GLU A 78 7.21 -15.37 6.44
C GLU A 78 6.56 -13.97 6.45
N PRO A 79 5.23 -13.88 6.29
CA PRO A 79 4.50 -12.65 6.53
C PRO A 79 4.78 -12.08 7.92
N LYS A 80 4.94 -10.76 8.02
CA LYS A 80 5.12 -10.09 9.30
C LYS A 80 3.75 -9.90 9.97
N SER A 81 3.22 -10.98 10.54
CA SER A 81 1.86 -11.05 11.09
C SER A 81 1.61 -10.06 12.23
N ARG A 82 2.63 -9.76 13.05
CA ARG A 82 2.61 -8.72 14.08
C ARG A 82 4.01 -8.20 14.36
N LEU A 83 4.26 -6.92 14.10
CA LEU A 83 5.46 -6.19 14.48
C LEU A 83 5.07 -5.11 15.51
N PRO A 84 5.32 -5.33 16.80
CA PRO A 84 5.02 -4.31 17.81
C PRO A 84 5.89 -3.07 17.60
N VAL A 85 5.27 -1.89 17.67
CA VAL A 85 5.93 -0.59 17.57
C VAL A 85 5.78 0.16 18.90
N ASN A 86 4.54 0.25 19.41
CA ASN A 86 4.22 0.88 20.71
C ASN A 86 4.78 2.29 20.88
N GLN A 87 4.70 3.10 19.83
CA GLN A 87 5.24 4.45 19.80
C GLN A 87 4.13 5.48 19.52
N GLY A 88 3.78 6.24 20.55
CA GLY A 88 2.76 7.30 20.46
C GLY A 88 1.43 6.76 19.92
N LEU A 89 1.01 7.26 18.76
CA LEU A 89 -0.23 6.89 18.08
C LEU A 89 -0.15 5.55 17.34
N VAL A 90 1.05 4.98 17.13
CA VAL A 90 1.27 3.75 16.35
C VAL A 90 1.49 2.57 17.28
N ALA A 91 0.58 1.59 17.23
CA ALA A 91 0.63 0.41 18.09
C ALA A 91 1.49 -0.69 17.47
N GLN A 92 1.21 -1.07 16.23
CA GLN A 92 1.88 -2.18 15.55
C GLN A 92 1.74 -2.08 14.03
N VAL A 93 2.59 -2.82 13.34
CA VAL A 93 2.53 -3.01 11.89
C VAL A 93 2.31 -4.49 11.60
N ARG A 94 1.44 -4.78 10.63
CA ARG A 94 1.21 -6.14 10.12
C ARG A 94 1.36 -6.13 8.62
N VAL A 95 1.95 -7.18 8.05
CA VAL A 95 2.11 -7.33 6.60
C VAL A 95 1.74 -8.75 6.23
N SER A 96 0.86 -8.91 5.26
CA SER A 96 0.47 -10.22 4.74
C SER A 96 0.01 -10.18 3.30
N GLN A 97 0.00 -11.35 2.67
CA GLN A 97 -0.53 -11.52 1.33
C GLN A 97 -2.05 -11.35 1.36
N HIS A 98 -2.59 -10.41 0.59
CA HIS A 98 -4.04 -10.19 0.49
C HIS A 98 -4.67 -10.92 -0.70
N THR A 99 -4.02 -10.87 -1.86
CA THR A 99 -4.36 -11.63 -3.08
C THR A 99 -3.07 -12.09 -3.74
N GLY A 100 -3.09 -12.92 -4.79
CA GLY A 100 -1.87 -13.35 -5.48
C GLY A 100 -0.99 -12.23 -6.07
N ASN A 101 -1.49 -10.99 -6.15
CA ASN A 101 -0.76 -9.84 -6.69
C ASN A 101 -0.83 -8.59 -5.78
N THR A 102 -1.33 -8.73 -4.57
CA THR A 102 -1.49 -7.62 -3.63
C THR A 102 -1.00 -8.01 -2.25
N VAL A 103 -0.04 -7.26 -1.74
CA VAL A 103 0.39 -7.33 -0.34
C VAL A 103 -0.30 -6.21 0.40
N ARG A 104 -0.84 -6.51 1.57
CA ARG A 104 -1.49 -5.53 2.42
C ARG A 104 -0.61 -5.26 3.63
N ILE A 105 -0.49 -3.98 3.96
CA ILE A 105 0.20 -3.48 5.14
C ILE A 105 -0.88 -2.85 6.03
N TRP A 106 -1.00 -3.32 7.26
CA TRP A 106 -1.83 -2.70 8.29
C TRP A 106 -0.91 -1.94 9.21
N ILE A 107 -1.22 -0.67 9.43
CA ILE A 107 -0.63 0.13 10.49
C ILE A 107 -1.74 0.41 11.49
N ASP A 108 -1.69 -0.29 12.61
CA ASP A 108 -2.69 -0.17 13.67
C ASP A 108 -2.35 1.03 14.54
N VAL A 109 -3.34 1.90 14.71
CA VAL A 109 -3.17 3.20 15.36
C VAL A 109 -4.27 3.45 16.37
N ILE A 110 -3.91 4.16 17.45
CA ILE A 110 -4.86 4.57 18.50
C ILE A 110 -5.72 5.74 17.99
N ALA A 111 -5.10 6.66 17.26
CA ALA A 111 -5.77 7.73 16.54
C ALA A 111 -5.02 8.03 15.23
N TRP A 112 -5.59 8.84 14.34
CA TRP A 112 -5.02 9.06 13.00
C TRP A 112 -3.75 9.94 13.03
N PRO A 113 -2.53 9.39 12.87
CA PRO A 113 -1.32 10.21 12.78
C PRO A 113 -1.24 10.98 11.46
N LYS A 114 -0.39 12.00 11.41
CA LYS A 114 0.14 12.50 10.13
C LYS A 114 1.00 11.41 9.50
N TYR A 115 0.83 11.16 8.22
CA TYR A 115 1.67 10.20 7.50
C TYR A 115 1.88 10.60 6.05
N THR A 116 2.91 10.02 5.44
CA THR A 116 3.20 10.13 4.01
C THR A 116 3.44 8.76 3.44
N VAL A 117 3.07 8.56 2.17
CA VAL A 117 3.36 7.34 1.42
C VAL A 117 4.11 7.74 0.16
N ARG A 118 5.24 7.09 -0.07
CA ARG A 118 6.08 7.31 -1.25
C ARG A 118 6.39 5.98 -1.90
N THR A 119 6.10 5.87 -3.19
CA THR A 119 6.53 4.75 -4.02
C THR A 119 7.77 5.15 -4.81
N GLY A 120 8.64 4.18 -5.06
CA GLY A 120 9.81 4.31 -5.92
C GLY A 120 9.92 3.14 -6.88
N SER A 121 11.04 3.07 -7.60
CA SER A 121 11.31 1.94 -8.50
C SER A 121 11.45 0.60 -7.76
N ASN A 122 11.81 0.63 -6.48
CA ASN A 122 12.20 -0.55 -5.70
C ASN A 122 11.33 -0.73 -4.43
N GLY A 123 10.10 -0.22 -4.44
CA GLY A 123 9.14 -0.45 -3.37
C GLY A 123 8.44 0.79 -2.86
N ILE A 124 8.09 0.75 -1.57
CA ILE A 124 7.23 1.73 -0.93
C ILE A 124 7.72 2.04 0.49
N THR A 125 7.66 3.32 0.85
CA THR A 125 7.97 3.83 2.19
C THR A 125 6.75 4.56 2.74
N ILE A 126 6.36 4.22 3.97
CA ILE A 126 5.31 4.88 4.74
C ILE A 126 5.98 5.52 5.95
N GLY A 127 5.97 6.85 6.03
CA GLY A 127 6.48 7.60 7.17
C GLY A 127 5.32 8.12 8.00
N LEU A 128 5.35 7.90 9.31
CA LEU A 128 4.34 8.34 10.27
C LEU A 128 4.97 9.27 11.30
N ASP A 129 4.25 10.34 11.62
CA ASP A 129 4.50 11.15 12.82
C ASP A 129 3.79 10.48 14.00
N ALA A 130 4.57 9.95 14.93
CA ALA A 130 4.06 9.13 16.01
C ALA A 130 3.28 9.94 17.05
N PHE A 131 3.41 11.27 17.11
CA PHE A 131 2.82 12.07 18.19
C PHE A 131 1.86 13.16 17.70
N HIS A 132 1.82 13.46 16.40
CA HIS A 132 0.90 14.44 15.85
C HIS A 132 -0.21 13.77 15.04
N MET A 133 -1.45 14.05 15.44
CA MET A 133 -2.63 13.64 14.70
C MET A 133 -2.70 14.38 13.35
N ARG A 134 -3.25 13.73 12.32
CA ARG A 134 -3.60 14.42 11.09
C ARG A 134 -4.63 15.49 11.39
N ASP A 135 -4.57 16.57 10.62
CA ASP A 135 -5.58 17.61 10.73
C ASP A 135 -6.92 16.99 10.28
N GLU A 136 -7.83 16.77 11.24
CA GLU A 136 -9.19 16.37 10.90
C GLU A 136 -9.87 17.61 10.35
N ALA A 137 -10.05 17.67 9.04
CA ALA A 137 -11.02 18.59 8.47
C ALA A 137 -12.36 18.27 9.15
N ALA A 138 -12.77 19.15 10.06
CA ALA A 138 -14.06 19.10 10.71
C ALA A 138 -15.10 18.93 9.60
N LYS A 139 -15.68 17.73 9.50
CA LYS A 139 -16.83 17.49 8.64
C LYS A 139 -17.95 18.37 9.17
N ARG A 140 -18.13 19.53 8.54
CA ARG A 140 -19.37 20.30 8.59
C ARG A 140 -20.40 19.63 7.71
#